data_AF-A0A440VAH6-F1
#
_entry.id   AF-A0A440VAH6-F1
#
_cell.length_a   1.000
_cell.length_b   1.000
_cell.length_c   1.000
_cell.angle_alpha   90.00
_cell.angle_beta   90.00
_cell.angle_gamma   90.00
#
_symmetry.space_group_name_H-M   'P 1'
#
loop_
_entity.id
_entity.type
_entity.pdbx_description
1 polymer ?
#
loop_
_entity_poly.entity_id
_entity_poly.type
_entity_poly.pdbx_seq_one_letter_code
_entity_poly.pdbx_strand_id
1 'polypeptide(L)' 'AAALGEWRFGAGRGAGSLVFVTVSTGIGGGVVADGHIYHGRRGLAAEIGHMTITGEGDRCFCGNVGCFE' A
#
# COMPACT_ATOMS: atom_id res chain seq x y z
N ALA A 1 -0.56 -1.37 9.06
CA ALA A 1 0.04 -0.99 10.36
C ALA A 1 1.33 -0.18 10.20
N ALA A 2 2.29 -0.63 9.38
CA ALA A 2 3.57 0.04 9.22
C ALA A 2 3.48 1.53 8.79
N ALA A 3 2.62 1.87 7.82
CA ALA A 3 2.39 3.27 7.43
C ALA A 3 1.98 4.19 8.60
N LEU A 4 1.12 3.70 9.50
CA LEU A 4 0.69 4.44 10.69
C LEU A 4 1.84 4.57 11.71
N GLY A 5 2.66 3.53 11.84
CA GLY A 5 3.85 3.53 12.69
C GLY A 5 4.88 4.55 12.20
N GLU A 6 5.22 4.50 10.91
CA GLU A 6 6.16 5.45 10.29
C GLU A 6 5.65 6.89 10.37
N TRP A 7 4.36 7.12 10.16
CA TRP A 7 3.79 8.45 10.27
C TRP A 7 3.77 8.99 11.70
N ARG A 8 3.50 8.16 12.71
CA ARG A 8 3.43 8.63 14.11
C ARG A 8 4.80 8.69 14.80
N PHE A 9 5.67 7.75 14.50
CA PHE A 9 6.87 7.49 15.30
C PHE A 9 8.15 7.37 14.47
N GLY A 10 8.04 7.18 13.16
CA GLY A 10 9.18 6.92 12.27
C GLY A 10 9.48 8.08 11.32
N ALA A 11 9.88 7.72 10.11
CA ALA A 11 10.39 8.66 9.10
C ALA A 11 9.33 9.66 8.60
N GLY A 12 8.05 9.36 8.83
CA GLY A 12 6.92 10.18 8.41
C GLY A 12 6.46 11.24 9.40
N ARG A 13 7.10 11.36 10.57
CA ARG A 13 6.61 12.21 11.65
C ARG A 13 6.60 13.68 11.24
N GLY A 14 5.44 14.32 11.40
CA GLY A 14 5.21 15.73 11.02
C GLY A 14 4.78 15.93 9.56
N ALA A 15 4.74 14.87 8.76
CA ALA A 15 4.19 14.95 7.41
C ALA A 15 2.66 15.06 7.45
N GLY A 16 2.11 16.01 6.68
CA GLY A 16 0.66 16.14 6.49
C GLY A 16 0.06 15.01 5.64
N SER A 17 0.86 14.45 4.72
CA SER A 17 0.50 13.28 3.91
C SER A 17 1.72 12.39 3.73
N LEU A 18 1.51 11.08 3.65
CA LEU A 18 2.56 10.07 3.54
C LEU A 18 2.07 8.88 2.72
N VAL A 19 2.89 8.44 1.77
CA VAL A 19 2.74 7.13 1.11
C VAL A 19 3.85 6.24 1.63
N PHE A 20 3.45 5.06 2.11
CA PHE A 20 4.35 4.02 2.57
C PHE A 20 4.25 2.83 1.63
N VAL A 21 5.40 2.36 1.17
CA VAL A 21 5.52 1.15 0.33
C VAL A 21 6.45 0.19 1.04
N THR A 22 6.00 -1.04 1.24
CA THR A 22 6.86 -2.13 1.69
C THR A 22 7.22 -3.00 0.51
N VAL A 23 8.51 -3.30 0.37
CA VAL A 23 9.02 -4.33 -0.52
C VAL A 23 9.72 -5.36 0.35
N SER A 24 9.16 -6.56 0.43
CA SER A 24 9.68 -7.66 1.25
C SER A 24 9.32 -8.99 0.58
N THR A 25 8.69 -9.94 1.27
CA THR A 25 8.14 -11.15 0.64
C THR A 25 7.09 -10.86 -0.44
N GLY A 26 6.41 -9.71 -0.35
CA GLY A 26 5.50 -9.18 -1.37
C GLY A 26 5.54 -7.64 -1.38
N ILE A 27 4.53 -7.00 -1.98
CA ILE A 27 4.44 -5.53 -2.05
C ILE A 27 3.21 -5.02 -1.30
N GLY A 28 3.44 -4.25 -0.25
CA GLY A 28 2.38 -3.63 0.56
C GLY A 28 2.33 -2.11 0.41
N GLY A 29 1.15 -1.52 0.57
CA GLY A 29 0.96 -0.08 0.57
C GLY A 29 0.23 0.44 1.80
N GLY A 30 0.39 1.72 2.09
CA GLY A 30 -0.42 2.44 3.06
C GLY A 30 -0.34 3.94 2.83
N VAL A 31 -1.46 4.64 3.03
CA VAL A 31 -1.57 6.07 2.76
C VAL A 31 -2.08 6.80 4.00
N VAL A 32 -1.43 7.91 4.33
CA VAL A 32 -1.95 8.96 5.18
C VAL A 32 -2.20 10.17 4.29
N ALA A 33 -3.41 10.72 4.33
CA ALA A 33 -3.80 11.92 3.60
C ALA A 33 -4.43 12.91 4.58
N ASP A 34 -3.97 14.16 4.54
CA ASP A 34 -4.45 15.25 5.39
C ASP A 34 -4.49 14.88 6.89
N GLY A 35 -3.43 14.22 7.36
CA GLY A 35 -3.30 13.78 8.75
C GLY A 35 -4.18 12.59 9.15
N HIS A 36 -4.81 11.90 8.20
CA HIS A 36 -5.68 10.76 8.45
C HIS A 36 -5.19 9.52 7.70
N ILE A 37 -5.22 8.37 8.38
CA ILE A 37 -4.97 7.08 7.74
C ILE A 37 -6.11 6.80 6.74
N TYR A 38 -5.74 6.53 5.49
CA TYR A 38 -6.70 6.30 4.43
C TYR A 38 -6.98 4.81 4.27
N HIS A 39 -8.13 4.38 4.79
CA HIS A 39 -8.57 2.96 4.72
C HIS A 39 -9.35 2.62 3.44
N GLY A 40 -9.93 3.61 2.77
CA GLY A 40 -10.90 3.41 1.70
C GLY A 40 -12.22 2.82 2.21
N ARG A 41 -13.25 2.79 1.35
CA ARG A 41 -14.63 2.40 1.75
C ARG A 41 -14.73 1.00 2.36
N ARG A 42 -13.87 0.06 1.93
CA ARG A 42 -13.89 -1.35 2.34
C ARG A 42 -12.66 -1.76 3.16
N GLY A 43 -11.82 -0.82 3.56
CA GLY A 43 -10.56 -1.15 4.24
C GLY A 43 -9.46 -1.71 3.33
N LEU A 44 -9.60 -1.57 2.01
CA LEU A 44 -8.69 -2.13 0.98
C LEU A 44 -7.92 -1.03 0.23
N ALA A 45 -7.82 0.17 0.78
CA ALA A 45 -7.02 1.20 0.15
C ALA A 45 -5.53 0.82 0.18
N ALA A 46 -4.84 1.18 -0.90
CA ALA A 46 -3.40 0.95 -1.06
C ALA A 46 -2.97 -0.53 -1.09
N GLU A 47 -3.85 -1.44 -1.54
CA GLU A 47 -3.51 -2.81 -1.97
C GLU A 47 -2.71 -2.79 -3.30
N ILE A 48 -1.61 -2.02 -3.32
CA ILE A 48 -0.84 -1.72 -4.53
C ILE A 48 -0.07 -2.92 -5.07
N GLY A 49 0.24 -3.92 -4.22
CA GLY A 49 0.83 -5.18 -4.68
C GLY A 49 -0.07 -5.92 -5.65
N HIS A 50 -1.39 -5.82 -5.48
CA HIS A 50 -2.37 -6.51 -6.32
C HIS A 50 -2.90 -5.67 -7.48
N MET A 51 -2.37 -4.46 -7.70
CA MET A 51 -2.67 -3.69 -8.91
C MET A 51 -2.06 -4.38 -10.12
N THR A 52 -2.87 -4.60 -11.17
CA THR A 52 -2.37 -5.10 -12.45
C THR A 52 -1.51 -4.03 -13.12
N ILE A 53 -0.22 -4.32 -13.28
CA ILE A 53 0.74 -3.43 -13.96
C ILE A 53 1.07 -3.90 -15.38
N THR A 54 0.72 -5.15 -15.71
CA THR A 54 0.84 -5.72 -17.04
C THR A 54 -0.34 -6.69 -17.30
N GLY A 55 -0.83 -6.74 -18.55
CA GLY A 55 -1.85 -7.71 -18.97
C GLY A 55 -1.29 -9.13 -19.18
N GLU A 56 0.02 -9.29 -19.07
CA GLU A 56 0.77 -10.54 -19.20
C GLU A 56 1.43 -10.89 -17.87
N GLY A 57 1.93 -12.12 -17.74
CA GLY A 57 2.65 -12.58 -16.56
C GLY A 57 1.87 -13.59 -15.71
N ASP A 58 2.35 -13.80 -14.49
CA ASP A 58 1.84 -14.86 -13.63
C ASP A 58 0.47 -14.53 -13.03
N ARG A 59 -0.28 -15.59 -12.73
CA ARG A 59 -1.53 -15.48 -11.99
C ARG A 59 -1.20 -15.28 -10.51
N CYS A 60 -1.60 -14.14 -9.97
CA CYS A 60 -1.48 -13.83 -8.56
C CYS A 60 -2.50 -14.66 -7.75
N PHE A 61 -2.17 -14.95 -6.48
CA PHE A 61 -3.09 -15.62 -5.56
C PHE A 61 -4.39 -14.85 -5.30
N CYS A 62 -4.40 -13.53 -5.53
CA CYS A 62 -5.63 -12.72 -5.47
C CYS A 62 -6.61 -13.02 -6.62
N GLY A 63 -6.16 -13.75 -7.66
CA GLY A 63 -6.96 -14.15 -8.82
C GLY A 63 -6.70 -13.34 -10.10
N ASN A 64 -6.08 -12.15 -9.98
CA ASN A 64 -5.66 -11.32 -11.11
C ASN A 64 -4.42 -11.89 -11.82
N VAL A 65 -4.09 -11.29 -12.98
CA VAL A 65 -2.88 -11.57 -13.75
C VAL A 65 -2.02 -10.31 -13.79
N GLY A 66 -0.71 -10.47 -13.66
CA GLY A 66 0.25 -9.38 -13.81
C GLY A 66 0.16 -8.32 -12.71
N CYS A 67 -0.09 -8.77 -11.47
CA CYS A 67 0.01 -7.93 -10.28
C CYS A 67 1.44 -7.38 -10.10
N PHE A 68 1.57 -6.33 -9.29
CA PHE A 68 2.87 -5.70 -9.05
C PHE A 68 3.78 -6.59 -8.20
N GLU A 69 3.21 -7.35 -7.26
CA GLU A 69 3.92 -8.39 -6.50
C GLU A 69 3.98 -9.74 -7.19
#